data_AF-A0A8H4AAS1-F1
#
_entry.id   AF-A0A8H4AAS1-F1
#
_cell.length_a   1.000
_cell.length_b   1.000
_cell.length_c   1.000
_cell.angle_alpha   90.00
_cell.angle_beta   90.00
_cell.angle_gamma   90.00
#
_symmetry.space_group_name_H-M   'P 1'
#
loop_
_entity.id
_entity.type
_entity.pdbx_description
1 polymer ?
#
loop_
_entity_poly.entity_id
_entity_poly.type
_entity_poly.pdbx_seq_one_letter_code
_entity_poly.pdbx_strand_id
1 'polypeptide(L)'
;MNILNNCLNSNKNKDDDISLFHVHIPFNTGSYRPIILGSCEALGFWKTKVWLHQTQDPTHWVSDPVQIPHVHGEYKYCLVSPENKSNIEEGCKAEPNRRI
;
A
#
# COMPACT_ATOMS: atom_id res chain seq x y z
N MET A 1 -35.23 2.14 26.83
CA MET A 1 -34.85 1.33 25.65
C MET A 1 -35.77 1.70 24.51
N ASN A 2 -35.20 2.14 23.38
CA ASN A 2 -35.75 2.06 22.03
C ASN A 2 -34.68 2.66 21.10
N ILE A 3 -33.83 1.81 20.51
CA ILE A 3 -32.95 2.21 19.42
C ILE A 3 -33.71 1.91 18.14
N LEU A 4 -34.19 2.95 17.47
CA LEU A 4 -34.78 2.86 16.14
C LEU A 4 -33.67 2.50 15.14
N ASN A 5 -33.73 1.26 14.66
CA ASN A 5 -33.05 0.83 13.44
C ASN A 5 -33.65 1.58 12.25
N ASN A 6 -32.86 2.43 11.61
CA ASN A 6 -33.21 2.96 10.30
C ASN A 6 -32.24 2.39 9.27
N CYS A 7 -32.73 1.39 8.52
CA CYS A 7 -32.09 0.89 7.31
C CYS A 7 -32.07 2.01 6.28
N LEU A 8 -30.93 2.69 6.11
CA LEU A 8 -30.66 3.45 4.90
C LEU A 8 -30.14 2.49 3.84
N ASN A 9 -31.06 2.04 2.97
CA ASN A 9 -30.73 1.63 1.62
C ASN A 9 -30.11 2.84 0.90
N SER A 10 -28.80 3.01 1.03
CA SER A 10 -28.06 3.90 0.17
C SER A 10 -27.59 3.08 -1.03
N ASN A 11 -28.07 3.45 -2.22
CA ASN A 11 -27.48 3.02 -3.48
C ASN A 11 -25.96 3.18 -3.37
N LYS A 12 -25.23 2.06 -3.31
CA LYS A 12 -23.77 2.06 -3.26
C LYS A 12 -23.26 2.55 -4.62
N ASN A 13 -23.13 3.87 -4.77
CA ASN A 13 -22.05 4.39 -5.58
C ASN A 13 -20.78 3.80 -4.94
N LYS A 14 -20.13 2.89 -5.67
CA LYS A 14 -18.90 2.24 -5.23
C LYS A 14 -17.79 3.27 -5.39
N ASP A 15 -17.79 4.25 -4.50
CA ASP A 15 -16.76 5.28 -4.49
C ASP A 15 -15.45 4.60 -4.06
N ASP A 16 -14.38 4.84 -4.81
CA ASP A 16 -13.06 4.33 -4.46
C ASP A 16 -12.62 4.90 -3.11
N ASP A 17 -11.93 4.08 -2.30
CA ASP A 17 -11.47 4.48 -0.98
C ASP A 17 -10.07 5.10 -1.07
N ILE A 18 -9.87 6.26 -0.46
CA ILE A 18 -8.53 6.88 -0.36
C ILE A 18 -7.77 6.19 0.78
N SER A 19 -6.66 5.54 0.44
CA SER A 19 -5.82 4.80 1.38
C SER A 19 -4.42 5.40 1.48
N LEU A 20 -3.85 5.33 2.69
CA LEU A 20 -2.44 5.63 2.96
C LEU A 20 -1.76 4.35 3.41
N PHE A 21 -0.60 4.06 2.83
CA PHE A 21 0.16 2.88 3.18
C PHE A 21 1.35 3.25 4.03
N HIS A 22 1.51 2.55 5.15
CA HIS A 22 2.56 2.79 6.13
C HIS A 22 3.39 1.54 6.37
N VAL A 23 4.71 1.70 6.46
CA VAL A 23 5.62 0.63 6.86
C VAL A 23 6.67 1.14 7.83
N HIS A 24 6.99 0.33 8.84
CA HIS A 24 8.11 0.54 9.74
C HIS A 24 9.26 -0.38 9.35
N ILE A 25 10.43 0.19 9.11
CA ILE A 25 11.65 -0.51 8.75
C ILE A 25 12.70 -0.20 9.83
N PRO A 26 12.97 -1.12 10.78
CA PRO A 26 13.80 -0.85 11.95
C PRO A 26 15.31 -0.86 11.65
N PHE A 27 15.70 -0.78 10.37
CA PHE A 27 17.08 -0.82 9.92
C PHE A 27 17.33 0.24 8.84
N ASN A 28 18.60 0.65 8.72
CA ASN A 28 19.00 1.62 7.71
C ASN A 28 18.90 0.99 6.31
N THR A 29 18.09 1.58 5.42
CA THR A 29 17.91 1.11 4.05
C THR A 29 19.06 1.54 3.12
N GLY A 30 20.02 2.34 3.59
CA GLY A 30 21.12 2.83 2.77
C GLY A 30 20.60 3.66 1.58
N SER A 31 20.98 3.28 0.37
CA SER A 31 20.45 3.89 -0.86
C SER A 31 19.10 3.30 -1.29
N TYR A 32 18.65 2.20 -0.71
CA TYR A 32 17.39 1.56 -1.06
C TYR A 32 16.20 2.39 -0.58
N ARG A 33 15.18 2.45 -1.43
CA ARG A 33 13.94 3.16 -1.17
C ARG A 33 12.77 2.19 -1.10
N PRO A 34 11.93 2.25 -0.06
CA PRO A 34 10.70 1.48 0.02
C PRO A 34 9.68 1.90 -1.05
N ILE A 35 9.01 0.91 -1.60
CA ILE A 35 7.90 1.08 -2.55
C ILE A 35 6.77 0.12 -2.20
N ILE A 36 5.63 0.29 -2.88
CA ILE A 36 4.52 -0.65 -2.90
C ILE A 36 4.26 -1.11 -4.33
N LEU A 37 3.92 -2.38 -4.46
CA LEU A 37 3.37 -3.01 -5.64
C LEU A 37 2.08 -3.72 -5.25
N GLY A 38 1.10 -3.77 -6.16
CA GLY A 38 -0.14 -4.48 -5.87
C GLY A 38 -0.95 -4.88 -7.09
N SER A 39 -2.00 -5.65 -6.85
CA SER A 39 -2.80 -6.33 -7.87
C SER A 39 -3.84 -5.43 -8.54
N CYS A 40 -4.08 -4.22 -8.02
CA CYS A 40 -5.03 -3.28 -8.61
C CYS A 40 -4.33 -2.22 -9.47
N GLU A 41 -5.12 -1.50 -10.27
CA GLU A 41 -4.63 -0.45 -11.16
C GLU A 41 -3.87 0.65 -10.42
N ALA A 42 -4.42 1.09 -9.30
CA ALA A 42 -3.82 2.12 -8.46
C ALA A 42 -2.45 1.71 -7.87
N LEU A 43 -2.20 0.41 -7.75
CA LEU A 43 -0.91 -0.15 -7.31
C LEU A 43 -0.11 -0.78 -8.48
N GLY A 44 -0.50 -0.45 -9.71
CA GLY A 44 0.29 -0.72 -10.90
C GLY A 44 0.25 -2.14 -11.42
N PHE A 45 -0.68 -3.00 -11.00
CA PHE A 45 -0.77 -4.40 -11.42
C PHE A 45 0.58 -5.15 -11.32
N TRP A 46 1.28 -4.98 -10.20
CA TRP A 46 2.62 -5.52 -9.93
C TRP A 46 3.74 -5.02 -10.85
N LYS A 47 3.49 -3.98 -11.64
CA LYS A 47 4.44 -3.41 -12.62
C LYS A 47 4.88 -2.00 -12.25
N THR A 48 3.93 -1.15 -11.86
CA THR A 48 4.21 0.25 -11.49
C THR A 48 4.36 0.37 -9.98
N LYS A 49 5.36 1.15 -9.57
CA LYS A 49 5.75 1.34 -8.17
C LYS A 49 5.04 2.55 -7.59
N VAL A 50 4.44 2.40 -6.42
CA VAL A 50 4.09 3.54 -5.56
C VAL A 50 5.26 3.80 -4.63
N TRP A 51 5.82 5.00 -4.68
CA TRP A 51 6.96 5.37 -3.84
C TRP A 51 6.52 5.71 -2.43
N LEU A 52 7.34 5.34 -1.46
CA LEU A 52 7.18 5.79 -0.09
C LEU A 52 8.18 6.88 0.24
N HIS A 53 7.75 7.78 1.11
CA HIS A 53 8.53 8.88 1.64
C HIS A 53 8.77 8.65 3.12
N GLN A 54 9.99 8.91 3.58
CA GLN A 54 10.33 8.83 4.98
C GLN A 54 9.65 9.97 5.73
N THR A 55 9.05 9.68 6.87
CA THR A 55 8.47 10.70 7.74
C THR A 55 9.55 11.34 8.61
N GLN A 56 9.14 12.09 9.65
CA GLN A 56 10.07 12.60 10.66
C GLN A 56 10.68 11.46 11.50
N ASP A 57 10.00 10.31 11.62
CA ASP A 57 10.57 9.10 12.21
C ASP A 57 11.39 8.36 11.12
N PRO A 58 12.70 8.15 11.33
CA PRO A 58 13.57 7.53 10.33
C PRO A 58 13.22 6.07 10.03
N THR A 59 12.46 5.41 10.90
CA THR A 59 11.99 4.04 10.66
C THR A 59 10.65 4.01 9.94
N HIS A 60 9.93 5.13 9.84
CA HIS A 60 8.56 5.16 9.35
C HIS A 60 8.47 5.77 7.96
N TRP A 61 7.82 5.04 7.06
CA TRP A 61 7.62 5.40 5.66
C TRP A 61 6.15 5.39 5.30
N VAL A 62 5.74 6.34 4.46
CA VAL A 62 4.34 6.56 4.08
C VAL A 62 4.21 6.88 2.58
N SER A 63 3.12 6.44 1.96
CA SER A 63 2.79 6.81 0.58
C SER A 63 2.08 8.17 0.52
N ASP A 64 2.04 8.78 -0.65
CA ASP A 64 0.97 9.73 -0.93
C ASP A 64 -0.41 9.03 -0.89
N PRO A 65 -1.53 9.77 -0.72
CA PRO A 65 -2.87 9.18 -0.79
C PRO A 65 -3.08 8.44 -2.12
N VAL A 66 -3.52 7.19 -2.03
CA VAL A 66 -3.81 6.33 -3.20
C VAL A 66 -5.30 6.03 -3.24
N GLN A 67 -5.93 6.30 -4.38
CA GLN A 67 -7.33 5.95 -4.62
C GLN A 67 -7.41 4.46 -4.96
N ILE A 68 -7.84 3.63 -4.00
CA ILE A 68 -7.93 2.18 -4.17
C ILE A 68 -9.37 1.79 -4.54
N PRO A 69 -9.57 1.02 -5.62
CA PRO A 69 -10.90 0.54 -5.96
C PRO A 69 -11.44 -0.37 -4.85
N HIS A 70 -12.75 -0.33 -4.60
CA HIS A 70 -13.46 -1.11 -3.58
C HIS A 70 -13.50 -2.64 -3.88
N VAL A 71 -12.53 -3.14 -4.61
CA VAL A 71 -12.33 -4.56 -4.92
C VAL A 71 -11.22 -5.12 -4.04
N HIS A 72 -11.33 -6.38 -3.68
CA HIS A 72 -10.26 -7.08 -2.96
C HIS A 72 -8.96 -6.98 -3.76
N GLY A 73 -7.95 -6.36 -3.16
CA GLY A 73 -6.63 -6.17 -3.74
C GLY A 73 -5.57 -6.83 -2.86
N GLU A 74 -4.44 -7.14 -3.48
CA GLU A 74 -3.25 -7.63 -2.80
C GLU A 74 -2.10 -6.66 -3.02
N TYR A 75 -1.22 -6.52 -2.03
CA TYR A 75 -0.05 -5.67 -2.12
C TYR A 75 1.14 -6.21 -1.34
N LYS A 76 2.33 -5.70 -1.66
CA LYS A 76 3.59 -5.96 -0.97
C LYS A 76 4.41 -4.68 -0.91
N TYR A 77 5.18 -4.49 0.17
CA TYR A 77 6.26 -3.52 0.13
C TYR A 77 7.46 -4.14 -0.58
N CYS A 78 8.36 -3.32 -1.13
CA CYS A 78 9.63 -3.77 -1.71
C CYS A 78 10.70 -2.72 -1.45
N LEU A 79 11.97 -3.11 -1.47
CA LEU A 79 13.11 -2.21 -1.43
C LEU A 79 13.75 -2.10 -2.82
N VAL A 80 13.84 -0.90 -3.36
CA VAL A 80 14.43 -0.67 -4.68
C VAL A 80 15.70 0.14 -4.54
N SER A 81 16.79 -0.35 -5.12
CA SER A 81 17.98 0.47 -5.32
C SER A 81 17.75 1.43 -6.50
N PRO A 82 18.00 2.73 -6.35
CA PRO A 82 17.97 3.67 -7.47
C PRO A 82 18.99 3.32 -8.56
N GLU A 83 20.08 2.65 -8.20
CA GLU A 83 21.21 2.34 -9.09
C GLU A 83 21.01 1.01 -9.83
N ASN A 84 20.27 0.08 -9.24
CA ASN A 84 19.94 -1.21 -9.85
C ASN A 84 18.44 -1.29 -10.16
N LYS A 85 18.07 -1.34 -11.45
CA LYS A 85 16.69 -1.54 -11.90
C LYS A 85 16.05 -2.86 -11.42
N SER A 86 16.83 -3.76 -10.83
CA SER A 86 16.33 -4.97 -10.17
C SER A 86 15.74 -4.63 -8.80
N ASN A 87 14.44 -4.86 -8.64
CA ASN A 87 13.75 -4.74 -7.36
C ASN A 87 14.31 -5.77 -6.37
N ILE A 88 14.68 -5.37 -5.15
CA ILE A 88 14.79 -6.31 -4.05
C ILE A 88 13.38 -6.38 -3.46
N GLU A 89 12.63 -7.41 -3.86
CA GLU A 89 11.32 -7.69 -3.28
C GLU A 89 11.48 -7.87 -1.76
N GLU A 90 10.65 -7.18 -0.98
CA GLU A 90 10.58 -7.42 0.47
C GLU A 90 10.25 -8.90 0.67
N GLY A 91 11.04 -9.60 1.48
CA GLY A 91 10.76 -10.98 1.86
C GLY A 91 10.85 -11.97 0.71
N CYS A 92 12.05 -12.13 0.11
CA CYS A 92 12.57 -13.39 -0.43
C CYS A 92 11.51 -14.40 -0.95
N LYS A 93 10.65 -14.03 -1.91
CA LYS A 93 9.64 -14.89 -2.58
C LYS A 93 8.67 -15.74 -1.71
N ALA A 94 8.79 -15.77 -0.38
CA ALA A 94 8.15 -16.79 0.46
C ALA A 94 6.96 -16.28 1.28
N GLU A 95 6.86 -14.98 1.54
CA GLU A 95 5.77 -14.43 2.33
C GLU A 95 4.52 -14.15 1.46
N PRO A 96 3.30 -14.41 2.00
CA PRO A 96 2.06 -14.14 1.29
C PRO A 96 1.85 -12.64 1.08
N ASN A 97 1.09 -12.28 0.04
CA ASN A 97 0.71 -10.89 -0.20
C ASN A 97 -0.23 -10.40 0.91
N ARG A 98 -0.14 -9.11 1.26
CA ARG A 98 -1.09 -8.46 2.18
C ARG A 98 -2.38 -8.17 1.42
N ARG A 99 -3.53 -8.23 2.09
CA ARG A 99 -4.83 -7.89 1.50
C ARG A 99 -5.23 -6.47 1.84
N ILE A 100 -5.91 -5.82 0.91
CA ILE A 100 -6.62 -4.55 1.09
C ILE A 100 -8.05 -4.85 1.52
#